data_AF-W2ST58-F1
#
_entry.id   AF-W2ST58-F1
#
_cell.length_a   1.000
_cell.length_b   1.000
_cell.length_c   1.000
_cell.angle_alpha   90.00
_cell.angle_beta   90.00
_cell.angle_gamma   90.00
#
_symmetry.space_group_name_H-M   'P 1'
#
loop_
_entity.id
_entity.type
_entity.pdbx_description
1 polymer ?
#
loop_
_entity_poly.entity_id
_entity_poly.type
_entity_poly.pdbx_seq_one_letter_code
_entity_poly.pdbx_strand_id
1 'polypeptide(L)'
;MSFEDYMRNFEKMEICNLGPDVMDEVYQMTGVRAPGTVWAANTHDGAWIANQTAGGCRNYINTFANNPQYRVQLTDSDPDDDDELCTVIFAVMQKYRRNLKAEGLDNVPIGFAVYDVS
;
A
#
# COMPACT_ATOMS: atom_id res chain seq x y z
N MET A 1 17.51 -14.05 -19.20
CA MET A 1 16.73 -13.08 -20.00
C MET A 1 17.33 -11.71 -19.81
N SER A 2 17.37 -10.87 -20.84
CA SER A 2 17.72 -9.46 -20.67
C SER A 2 16.50 -8.67 -20.19
N PHE A 3 16.72 -7.48 -19.62
CA PHE A 3 15.63 -6.59 -19.26
C PHE A 3 14.78 -6.19 -20.49
N GLU A 4 15.42 -6.00 -21.65
CA GLU A 4 14.71 -5.74 -22.91
C GLU A 4 13.78 -6.88 -23.30
N ASP A 5 14.21 -8.14 -23.13
CA ASP A 5 13.39 -9.30 -23.43
C ASP A 5 12.22 -9.41 -22.45
N TYR A 6 12.42 -9.08 -21.17
CA TYR A 6 11.34 -8.99 -20.20
C TYR A 6 10.29 -7.94 -20.63
N MET A 7 10.73 -6.73 -20.96
CA MET A 7 9.85 -5.63 -21.39
C MET A 7 9.10 -5.93 -22.70
N ARG A 8 9.63 -6.82 -23.55
CA ARG A 8 8.96 -7.24 -24.80
C ARG A 8 7.88 -8.29 -24.59
N ASN A 9 8.04 -9.16 -23.58
CA ASN A 9 7.21 -10.35 -23.43
C ASN A 9 6.30 -10.32 -22.21
N PHE A 10 6.53 -9.42 -21.26
CA PHE A 10 5.75 -9.31 -20.02
C PHE A 10 5.19 -7.90 -19.85
N GLU A 11 3.92 -7.82 -19.48
CA GLU A 11 3.21 -6.55 -19.25
C GLU A 11 3.04 -6.20 -17.77
N LYS A 12 3.24 -7.18 -16.88
CA LYS A 12 2.91 -7.06 -15.46
C LYS A 12 3.96 -7.74 -14.58
N MET A 13 4.42 -7.01 -13.57
CA MET A 13 5.21 -7.52 -12.46
C MET A 13 4.40 -7.35 -11.18
N GLU A 14 4.26 -8.41 -10.40
CA GLU A 14 3.72 -8.33 -9.04
C GLU A 14 4.79 -8.83 -8.08
N ILE A 15 5.18 -7.97 -7.14
CA ILE A 15 6.14 -8.31 -6.10
C ILE A 15 5.35 -8.45 -4.80
N CYS A 16 5.41 -9.63 -4.19
CA CYS A 16 4.81 -9.91 -2.90
C CYS A 16 5.92 -10.06 -1.87
N ASN A 17 6.23 -8.97 -1.17
CA ASN A 17 7.15 -9.03 -0.04
C ASN A 17 6.38 -9.50 1.19
N LEU A 18 6.92 -10.51 1.86
CA LEU A 18 6.48 -10.83 3.21
C LEU A 18 6.95 -9.69 4.13
N GLY A 19 6.08 -9.27 5.05
CA GLY A 19 6.36 -8.14 5.93
C GLY A 19 7.61 -8.35 6.80
N PRO A 20 8.13 -7.27 7.42
CA PRO A 20 9.28 -7.35 8.33
C PRO A 20 9.10 -8.38 9.45
N ASP A 21 7.87 -8.52 9.92
CA ASP A 21 7.43 -9.50 10.93
C ASP A 21 7.67 -10.94 10.48
N VAL A 22 7.35 -11.27 9.23
CA VAL A 22 7.58 -12.61 8.69
C VAL A 22 9.07 -12.90 8.48
N MET A 23 9.86 -11.87 8.13
CA MET A 23 11.31 -12.02 8.00
C MET A 23 11.98 -12.31 9.34
N ASP A 24 11.49 -11.70 10.43
CA ASP A 24 11.94 -12.00 11.78
C ASP A 24 11.57 -13.43 12.19
N GLU A 25 10.36 -13.91 11.90
CA GLU A 25 9.97 -15.31 12.14
C GLU A 25 10.85 -16.31 11.39
N VAL A 26 11.16 -16.03 10.12
CA VAL A 26 12.07 -16.86 9.32
C VAL A 26 13.47 -16.90 9.93
N TYR A 27 13.97 -15.77 10.44
CA TYR A 27 15.25 -15.74 11.15
C TYR A 27 15.21 -16.61 12.41
N GLN A 28 14.15 -16.51 13.23
CA GLN A 28 14.01 -17.34 14.43
C GLN A 28 13.96 -18.84 14.13
N MET A 29 13.33 -19.23 13.02
CA MET A 29 13.22 -20.64 12.63
C MET A 29 14.47 -21.21 11.96
N THR A 30 15.19 -20.40 11.18
CA THR A 30 16.27 -20.89 10.30
C THR A 30 17.67 -20.46 10.73
N GLY A 31 17.78 -19.45 11.61
CA GLY A 31 19.04 -18.80 11.98
C GLY A 31 19.66 -17.96 10.85
N VAL A 32 19.02 -17.89 9.68
CA VAL A 32 19.50 -17.16 8.52
C VAL A 32 18.79 -15.81 8.44
N ARG A 33 19.57 -14.72 8.50
CA ARG A 33 19.04 -13.37 8.31
C ARG A 33 19.15 -13.03 6.83
N ALA A 34 18.05 -12.67 6.19
CA ALA A 34 18.09 -12.19 4.83
C ALA A 34 18.96 -10.92 4.77
N PRO A 35 19.97 -10.85 3.89
CA PRO A 35 20.74 -9.63 3.70
C PRO A 35 19.87 -8.60 2.96
N GLY A 36 19.74 -7.39 3.51
CA GLY A 36 19.06 -6.27 2.85
C GLY A 36 18.35 -5.32 3.82
N THR A 37 18.02 -4.14 3.29
CA THR A 37 17.21 -3.13 3.98
C THR A 37 15.79 -3.66 4.18
N VAL A 38 15.28 -3.57 5.40
CA VAL A 38 13.95 -4.05 5.77
C VAL A 38 12.95 -2.90 5.65
N TRP A 39 11.81 -3.12 4.97
CA TRP A 39 10.73 -2.14 4.89
C TRP A 39 10.04 -1.97 6.24
N ALA A 40 9.85 -0.72 6.67
CA ALA A 40 8.97 -0.42 7.80
C ALA A 40 7.50 -0.49 7.35
N ALA A 41 6.74 -1.42 7.93
CA ALA A 41 5.32 -1.61 7.60
C ALA A 41 4.41 -1.00 8.66
N ASN A 42 3.44 -0.18 8.24
CA ASN A 42 2.36 0.34 9.08
C ASN A 42 1.01 0.08 8.41
N THR A 43 0.03 -0.40 9.18
CA THR A 43 -1.31 -0.73 8.67
C THR A 43 -2.37 -0.01 9.49
N HIS A 44 -3.37 0.54 8.79
CA HIS A 44 -4.54 1.12 9.42
C HIS A 44 -5.82 0.48 8.88
N ASP A 45 -6.75 0.21 9.79
CA ASP A 45 -8.07 -0.31 9.45
C ASP A 45 -9.13 0.79 9.57
N GLY A 46 -10.03 0.85 8.59
CA GLY A 46 -11.10 1.82 8.54
C GLY A 46 -12.29 1.35 7.71
N ALA A 47 -13.32 2.17 7.64
CA ALA A 47 -14.53 1.88 6.89
C ALA A 47 -15.13 3.14 6.26
N TRP A 48 -15.77 2.96 5.10
CA TRP A 48 -16.61 3.97 4.45
C TRP A 48 -18.07 3.70 4.79
N ILE A 49 -18.62 4.52 5.68
CA ILE A 49 -20.00 4.42 6.17
C ILE A 49 -20.84 5.50 5.49
N ALA A 50 -21.97 5.08 4.91
CA ALA A 50 -22.90 5.98 4.24
C ALA A 50 -23.30 7.15 5.15
N ASN A 51 -23.32 8.37 4.59
CA ASN A 51 -23.65 9.62 5.29
C ASN A 51 -22.71 9.98 6.47
N GLN A 52 -21.56 9.31 6.61
CA GLN A 52 -20.55 9.64 7.62
C GLN A 52 -19.19 9.78 6.93
N THR A 53 -18.52 8.67 6.68
CA THR A 53 -17.14 8.64 6.16
C THR A 53 -17.04 8.31 4.68
N ALA A 54 -18.14 7.91 4.03
CA ALA A 54 -18.17 7.61 2.60
C ALA A 54 -18.20 8.89 1.73
N GLY A 55 -17.07 9.60 1.69
CA GLY A 55 -16.93 10.92 1.05
C GLY A 55 -16.80 10.90 -0.47
N GLY A 56 -16.52 9.75 -1.08
CA GLY A 56 -16.28 9.60 -2.52
C GLY A 56 -14.85 9.99 -2.93
N CYS A 57 -14.60 10.08 -4.24
CA CYS A 57 -13.30 10.52 -4.78
C CYS A 57 -13.22 12.05 -4.94
N ARG A 58 -12.08 12.57 -5.43
CA ARG A 58 -11.80 14.01 -5.53
C ARG A 58 -12.80 14.80 -6.38
N ASN A 59 -13.55 14.11 -7.24
CA ASN A 59 -14.65 14.68 -8.04
C ASN A 59 -15.84 15.15 -7.17
N TYR A 60 -15.94 14.68 -5.92
CA TYR A 60 -16.99 15.03 -4.96
C TYR A 60 -16.43 15.93 -3.85
N ILE A 61 -15.95 17.13 -4.21
CA ILE A 61 -15.15 17.97 -3.29
C ILE A 61 -15.87 18.35 -1.99
N ASN A 62 -17.19 18.46 -2.01
CA ASN A 62 -17.99 18.81 -0.83
C ASN A 62 -17.99 17.71 0.24
N THR A 63 -17.78 16.45 -0.15
CA THR A 63 -17.83 15.28 0.74
C THR A 63 -16.48 14.58 0.86
N PHE A 64 -15.54 14.84 -0.05
CA PHE A 64 -14.25 14.17 -0.12
C PHE A 64 -13.47 14.24 1.19
N ALA A 65 -13.51 15.37 1.89
CA ALA A 65 -12.81 15.58 3.16
C ALA A 65 -13.35 14.69 4.30
N ASN A 66 -14.54 14.12 4.17
CA ASN A 66 -15.14 13.24 5.17
C ASN A 66 -14.54 11.82 5.16
N ASN A 67 -13.80 11.45 4.12
CA ASN A 67 -13.09 10.17 4.10
C ASN A 67 -12.08 10.09 5.27
N PRO A 68 -11.79 8.90 5.81
CA PRO A 68 -10.72 8.74 6.80
C PRO A 68 -9.39 9.26 6.27
N GLN A 69 -8.65 9.99 7.10
CA GLN A 69 -7.35 10.58 6.77
C GLN A 69 -6.28 9.98 7.68
N TYR A 70 -5.12 9.67 7.09
CA TYR A 70 -3.98 9.10 7.80
C TYR A 70 -2.76 9.98 7.53
N ARG A 71 -2.00 10.28 8.58
CA ARG A 71 -0.77 11.05 8.49
C ARG A 71 0.41 10.09 8.46
N VAL A 72 1.32 10.33 7.52
CA VAL A 72 2.62 9.66 7.48
C VAL A 72 3.70 10.73 7.63
N GLN A 73 4.71 10.42 8.43
CA GLN A 73 5.89 11.26 8.59
C GLN A 73 7.08 10.48 8.02
N LEU A 74 7.78 11.09 7.06
CA LEU A 74 9.01 10.56 6.48
C LEU A 74 10.16 11.32 7.14
N THR A 75 11.06 10.61 7.83
CA THR A 75 12.12 11.22 8.64
C THR A 75 13.53 10.98 8.09
N ASP A 76 13.75 9.84 7.44
CA ASP A 76 15.07 9.40 7.01
C ASP A 76 15.08 9.19 5.50
N SER A 77 16.12 9.71 4.84
CA SER A 77 16.37 9.49 3.42
C SER A 77 16.90 8.07 3.18
N ASP A 78 16.72 7.56 1.97
CA ASP A 78 17.19 6.22 1.61
C ASP A 78 18.74 6.18 1.62
N PRO A 79 19.36 5.17 2.26
CA PRO A 79 20.81 5.18 2.52
C PRO A 79 21.67 4.94 1.27
N ASP A 80 21.07 4.45 0.19
CA ASP A 80 21.75 3.95 -1.01
C ASP A 80 21.49 4.83 -2.25
N ASP A 81 20.95 6.04 -2.08
CA ASP A 81 20.83 7.04 -3.15
C ASP A 81 21.41 8.42 -2.77
N ASP A 82 21.66 9.24 -3.81
CA ASP A 82 22.22 10.59 -3.68
C ASP A 82 21.13 11.67 -3.80
N ASP A 83 19.84 11.31 -3.73
CA ASP A 83 18.74 12.25 -3.98
C ASP A 83 18.11 12.85 -2.71
N GLU A 84 18.52 12.37 -1.54
CA GLU A 84 18.05 12.79 -0.20
C GLU A 84 16.53 12.58 0.00
N LEU A 85 15.88 11.74 -0.81
CA LEU A 85 14.45 11.45 -0.71
C LEU A 85 14.19 10.16 0.10
N CYS A 86 12.91 9.92 0.39
CA CYS A 86 12.45 8.74 1.11
C CYS A 86 11.42 7.99 0.25
N THR A 87 11.67 6.70 0.01
CA THR A 87 10.75 5.85 -0.75
C THR A 87 9.66 5.26 0.15
N VAL A 88 8.40 5.46 -0.23
CA VAL A 88 7.24 4.90 0.47
C VAL A 88 6.26 4.25 -0.50
N ILE A 89 5.71 3.10 -0.09
CA ILE A 89 4.66 2.39 -0.84
C ILE A 89 3.34 2.52 -0.09
N PHE A 90 2.35 3.15 -0.73
CA PHE A 90 0.99 3.21 -0.21
C PHE A 90 0.11 2.15 -0.88
N ALA A 91 -0.59 1.35 -0.08
CA ALA A 91 -1.53 0.35 -0.56
C ALA A 91 -2.89 0.50 0.15
N VAL A 92 -3.98 0.39 -0.60
CA VAL A 92 -5.35 0.37 -0.08
C VAL A 92 -6.04 -0.93 -0.49
N MET A 93 -6.64 -1.63 0.47
CA MET A 93 -7.30 -2.92 0.24
C MET A 93 -8.73 -2.91 0.77
N GLN A 94 -9.67 -3.39 -0.04
CA GLN A 94 -11.05 -3.62 0.40
C GLN A 94 -11.20 -5.01 1.03
N LYS A 95 -11.69 -5.05 2.28
CA LYS A 95 -11.89 -6.31 3.03
C LYS A 95 -13.26 -6.93 2.73
N TYR A 96 -13.35 -8.25 2.81
CA TYR A 96 -14.60 -9.05 2.72
C TYR A 96 -15.42 -8.95 1.44
N ARG A 97 -14.99 -8.19 0.41
CA ARG A 97 -15.76 -8.03 -0.85
C ARG A 97 -15.88 -9.32 -1.67
N ARG A 98 -14.91 -10.24 -1.55
CA ARG A 98 -15.01 -11.58 -2.16
C ARG A 98 -16.23 -12.36 -1.66
N ASN A 99 -16.58 -12.23 -0.38
CA ASN A 99 -17.72 -12.94 0.21
C ASN A 99 -19.06 -12.41 -0.34
N LEU A 100 -19.11 -11.12 -0.66
CA LEU A 100 -20.30 -10.46 -1.20
C LEU A 100 -20.52 -10.73 -2.70
N LYS A 101 -19.55 -11.35 -3.40
CA LYS A 101 -19.74 -11.72 -4.81
C LYS A 101 -20.88 -12.73 -5.00
N ALA A 102 -21.11 -13.62 -4.03
CA ALA A 102 -22.24 -14.56 -4.07
C ALA A 102 -23.60 -13.84 -4.03
N GLU A 103 -23.65 -12.63 -3.47
CA GLU A 103 -24.82 -11.75 -3.43
C GLU A 103 -24.89 -10.82 -4.65
N GLY A 104 -24.00 -10.99 -5.63
CA GLY A 104 -23.93 -10.16 -6.84
C GLY A 104 -23.21 -8.82 -6.64
N LEU A 105 -22.51 -8.63 -5.52
CA LEU A 105 -21.76 -7.39 -5.24
C LEU A 105 -20.27 -7.57 -5.57
N ASP A 106 -19.82 -6.87 -6.60
CA ASP A 106 -18.42 -6.87 -7.05
C ASP A 106 -17.51 -5.94 -6.25
N ASN A 107 -16.20 -5.94 -6.53
CA ASN A 107 -15.28 -4.97 -5.93
C ASN A 107 -15.68 -3.53 -6.26
N VAL A 108 -15.61 -2.62 -5.29
CA VAL A 108 -15.78 -1.18 -5.56
C VAL A 108 -14.48 -0.58 -6.12
N PRO A 109 -14.56 0.44 -6.99
CA PRO A 109 -13.40 1.26 -7.32
C PRO A 109 -12.88 1.97 -6.08
N ILE A 110 -11.61 1.78 -5.76
CA ILE A 110 -10.94 2.41 -4.62
C ILE A 110 -9.66 3.10 -5.08
N GLY A 111 -9.24 4.09 -4.31
CA GLY A 111 -8.00 4.83 -4.52
C GLY A 111 -7.76 5.78 -3.35
N PHE A 112 -6.62 6.45 -3.38
CA PHE A 112 -6.25 7.45 -2.39
C PHE A 112 -5.59 8.65 -3.07
N ALA A 113 -5.46 9.74 -2.33
CA ALA A 113 -4.70 10.91 -2.73
C ALA A 113 -3.78 11.29 -1.57
N VAL A 114 -2.54 11.65 -1.89
CA VAL A 114 -1.54 12.10 -0.93
C VAL A 114 -1.40 13.60 -1.06
N TYR A 115 -1.37 14.28 0.08
CA TYR A 115 -1.21 15.73 0.16
C TYR A 115 -0.06 16.03 1.12
N ASP A 116 0.71 17.05 0.78
CA ASP A 116 1.69 17.61 1.70
C ASP A 116 0.96 18.39 2.81
N VAL A 117 1.47 18.28 4.02
CA VAL A 117 0.94 18.97 5.21
C VAL A 117 1.99 19.97 5.64
N SER A 118 1.87 21.18 5.11
CA SER A 118 2.67 22.34 5.51
C SER A 118 2.48 22.73 6.97
#